data_AF-A0A0F8DBM2-F1
#
_entry.id   AF-A0A0F8DBM2-F1
#
_cell.length_a   1.000
_cell.length_b   1.000
_cell.length_c   1.000
_cell.angle_alpha   90.00
_cell.angle_beta   90.00
_cell.angle_gamma   90.00
#
_symmetry.space_group_name_H-M   'P 1'
#
loop_
_entity.id
_entity.type
_entity.pdbx_description
1 polymer ?
#
loop_
_entity_poly.entity_id
_entity_poly.type
_entity_poly.pdbx_seq_one_letter_code
_entity_poly.pdbx_strand_id
1 'polypeptide(L)'
;GMGDFGQSMGMTASGLLLMKIADPENRSPALESFGYKQLMFEPVVGGGLFTATSVPLIFNFGPVPVLIFTAVVMLFWSGLGLLYFGRK
;
A
#
# COMPACT_ATOMS: atom_id res chain seq x y z
N GLY A 1 -5.20 0.61 14.39
CA GLY A 1 -6.55 0.29 14.91
C GLY A 1 -7.60 0.77 13.93
N MET A 2 -8.28 1.88 14.23
CA MET A 2 -9.30 2.45 13.32
C MET A 2 -8.74 2.93 11.98
N GLY A 3 -7.54 3.49 11.97
CA GLY A 3 -6.89 3.87 10.72
C GLY A 3 -6.67 2.65 9.80
N ASP A 4 -6.12 1.55 10.32
CA ASP A 4 -5.80 0.36 9.50
C ASP A 4 -7.08 -0.32 9.00
N PHE A 5 -8.13 -0.29 9.83
CA PHE A 5 -9.47 -0.73 9.46
C PHE A 5 -10.06 0.14 8.35
N GLY A 6 -9.97 1.47 8.47
CA GLY A 6 -10.43 2.40 7.46
C GLY A 6 -9.67 2.32 6.15
N GLN A 7 -8.34 2.09 6.21
CA GLN A 7 -7.51 1.84 5.04
C GLN A 7 -7.90 0.52 4.36
N SER A 8 -8.18 -0.53 5.13
CA SER A 8 -8.63 -1.83 4.59
C SER A 8 -10.00 -1.76 3.91
N MET A 9 -10.86 -0.81 4.32
CA MET A 9 -12.19 -0.59 3.75
C MET A 9 -12.22 0.37 2.55
N GLY A 10 -11.07 0.93 2.14
CA GLY A 10 -11.03 1.92 1.06
C GLY A 10 -9.61 2.39 0.75
N MET A 11 -9.37 3.69 0.92
CA MET A 11 -8.04 4.29 0.79
C MET A 11 -7.59 4.86 2.13
N THR A 12 -6.31 5.15 2.29
CA THR A 12 -5.73 5.79 3.48
C THR A 12 -6.47 7.05 3.92
N ALA A 13 -7.05 7.80 2.98
CA ALA A 13 -7.94 8.92 3.26
C ALA A 13 -9.14 8.53 4.15
N SER A 14 -9.73 7.35 3.96
CA SER A 14 -10.82 6.82 4.79
C SER A 14 -10.33 6.48 6.20
N GLY A 15 -9.13 5.92 6.32
CA GLY A 15 -8.47 5.68 7.61
C GLY A 15 -8.23 6.98 8.39
N LEU A 16 -7.71 8.01 7.72
CA LEU A 16 -7.48 9.34 8.30
C LEU A 16 -8.79 10.03 8.69
N LEU A 17 -9.85 9.92 7.88
CA LEU A 17 -11.17 10.47 8.21
C LEU A 17 -11.77 9.80 9.45
N LEU A 18 -11.70 8.46 9.55
CA LEU A 18 -12.20 7.73 10.73
C LEU A 18 -11.38 8.07 11.98
N MET A 19 -10.07 8.26 11.85
CA MET A 19 -9.25 8.74 12.96
C MET A 19 -9.62 10.16 13.39
N LYS A 20 -9.94 11.05 12.44
CA LYS A 20 -10.39 12.41 12.74
C LYS A 20 -11.79 12.46 13.36
N ILE A 21 -12.64 11.48 13.09
CA ILE A 21 -13.93 11.32 13.78
C ILE A 21 -13.73 10.76 15.20
N ALA A 22 -12.82 9.80 15.35
CA ALA A 22 -12.55 9.14 16.63
C ALA A 22 -11.72 9.98 17.60
N ASP A 23 -10.80 10.80 17.09
CA ASP A 23 -9.91 11.69 17.82
C ASP A 23 -9.79 13.05 17.09
N PRO A 24 -10.85 13.88 17.13
CA PRO A 24 -10.88 15.15 16.40
C PRO A 24 -9.87 16.19 16.91
N GLU A 25 -9.54 16.14 18.20
CA GLU A 25 -8.52 17.02 18.81
C GLU A 25 -7.11 16.45 18.71
N ASN A 26 -6.94 15.28 18.08
CA ASN A 26 -5.65 14.64 17.85
C ASN A 26 -4.82 14.47 19.14
N ARG A 27 -5.51 14.21 20.26
CA ARG A 27 -4.88 14.12 21.58
C ARG A 27 -4.14 12.80 21.78
N SER A 28 -4.46 11.79 20.96
CA SER A 28 -3.78 10.51 20.95
C SER A 28 -2.64 10.49 19.92
N PRO A 29 -1.54 9.76 20.18
CA PRO A 29 -0.44 9.57 19.21
C PRO A 29 -0.84 8.66 18.03
N ALA A 30 -2.13 8.35 17.87
CA ALA A 30 -2.62 7.42 16.89
C ALA A 30 -2.37 7.94 15.46
N LEU A 31 -2.63 9.22 15.19
CA LEU A 31 -2.47 9.80 13.85
C LEU A 31 -1.01 9.80 13.39
N GLU A 32 -0.08 10.15 14.28
CA GLU A 32 1.37 10.09 14.02
C GLU A 32 1.84 8.65 13.78
N SER A 33 1.45 7.70 14.64
CA SER A 33 1.81 6.28 14.52
C SER A 33 1.26 5.66 13.24
N PHE A 34 0.09 6.11 12.79
CA PHE A 34 -0.55 5.68 11.55
C PHE A 34 0.12 6.26 10.30
N GLY A 35 0.28 7.58 10.26
CA GLY A 35 0.94 8.28 9.16
C GLY A 35 2.38 7.83 8.95
N TYR A 36 3.15 7.59 10.01
CA TYR A 36 4.54 7.14 9.91
C TYR A 36 4.68 5.75 9.27
N LYS A 37 3.73 4.85 9.55
CA LYS A 37 3.74 3.50 8.99
C LYS A 37 3.18 3.45 7.58
N GLN A 38 2.13 4.22 7.28
CA GLN A 38 1.55 4.22 5.94
C GLN A 38 2.37 5.01 4.93
N LEU A 39 2.90 6.18 5.29
CA LEU A 39 3.69 7.00 4.38
C LEU A 39 4.96 6.29 3.90
N MET A 40 5.54 5.39 4.70
CA MET A 40 6.68 4.57 4.30
C MET A 40 6.29 3.34 3.47
N PHE A 41 5.09 2.78 3.66
CA PHE A 41 4.66 1.56 3.00
C PHE A 41 3.84 1.80 1.72
N GLU A 42 2.97 2.80 1.69
CA GLU A 42 2.14 3.13 0.52
C GLU A 42 2.90 3.42 -0.76
N PRO A 43 4.06 4.11 -0.74
CA PRO A 43 4.83 4.36 -1.95
C PRO A 43 5.38 3.08 -2.57
N VAL A 44 5.77 2.12 -1.72
CA VAL A 44 6.55 0.94 -2.11
C VAL A 44 5.69 -0.31 -2.31
N VAL A 45 4.81 -0.63 -1.36
CA VAL A 45 3.93 -1.82 -1.40
C VAL A 45 2.47 -1.50 -1.68
N GLY A 46 2.01 -0.29 -1.36
CA GLY A 46 0.67 0.19 -1.75
C GLY A 46 0.57 0.63 -3.22
N GLY A 47 1.71 0.71 -3.91
CA GLY A 47 1.79 1.06 -5.32
C GLY A 47 1.75 2.56 -5.62
N GLY A 48 1.86 3.48 -4.65
CA GLY A 48 1.76 4.92 -4.90
C GLY A 48 2.81 5.45 -5.89
N LEU A 49 4.09 5.15 -5.67
CA LEU A 49 5.16 5.57 -6.59
C LEU A 49 5.15 4.74 -7.86
N PHE A 50 5.04 3.41 -7.73
CA PHE A 50 5.10 2.52 -8.88
C PHE A 50 3.95 2.80 -9.87
N THR A 51 2.73 3.01 -9.37
CA THR A 51 1.57 3.39 -10.19
C THR A 51 1.75 4.76 -10.82
N ALA A 52 2.25 5.76 -10.08
CA ALA A 52 2.53 7.08 -10.64
C ALA A 52 3.62 7.03 -11.73
N THR A 53 4.66 6.21 -11.54
CA THR A 53 5.75 6.02 -12.52
C THR A 53 5.39 5.05 -13.65
N SER A 54 4.25 4.36 -13.60
CA SER A 54 3.87 3.37 -14.62
C SER A 54 3.74 4.00 -16.01
N VAL A 55 3.16 5.20 -16.12
CA VAL A 55 2.98 5.92 -17.38
C VAL A 55 4.34 6.25 -18.03
N PRO A 56 5.30 6.90 -17.35
CA PRO A 56 6.61 7.16 -17.94
C PRO A 56 7.44 5.87 -18.17
N LEU A 57 7.28 4.84 -17.35
CA LEU A 57 7.92 3.53 -17.57
C LEU A 57 7.41 2.88 -18.87
N ILE A 58 6.10 2.86 -19.09
CA ILE A 58 5.48 2.32 -20.30
C ILE A 58 5.87 3.16 -21.52
N PHE A 59 5.96 4.48 -21.38
CA PHE A 59 6.37 5.35 -22.49
C PHE A 59 7.80 5.08 -22.95
N ASN A 60 8.74 4.82 -22.03
CA ASN A 60 10.15 4.61 -22.37
C ASN A 60 10.48 3.15 -22.72
N PHE A 61 9.91 2.18 -22.03
CA PHE A 61 10.25 0.75 -22.16
C PHE A 61 9.17 -0.07 -22.90
N GLY A 62 8.01 0.53 -23.18
CA GLY A 62 6.87 -0.16 -23.76
C GLY A 62 6.04 -0.93 -22.70
N PRO A 63 4.81 -1.33 -23.05
CA PRO A 63 3.90 -1.99 -22.10
C PRO A 63 4.30 -3.43 -21.79
N VAL A 64 4.90 -4.15 -22.74
CA VAL A 64 5.22 -5.58 -22.60
C VAL A 64 6.29 -5.84 -21.53
N PRO A 65 7.43 -5.11 -21.48
CA PRO A 65 8.43 -5.33 -20.44
C PRO A 65 7.92 -4.99 -19.02
N VAL A 66 7.11 -3.93 -18.90
CA VAL A 66 6.51 -3.53 -17.62
C VAL A 66 5.54 -4.61 -17.11
N LEU A 67 4.74 -5.21 -18.00
CA LEU A 67 3.84 -6.32 -17.68
C LEU A 67 4.60 -7.56 -17.18
N ILE A 68 5.68 -7.94 -17.87
CA ILE A 68 6.50 -9.09 -17.48
C ILE A 68 7.11 -8.84 -16.09
N PHE A 69 7.65 -7.64 -15.86
CA PHE A 69 8.23 -7.27 -14.58
C PHE A 69 7.23 -7.35 -13.43
N THR A 70 6.04 -6.76 -13.58
CA THR A 70 5.01 -6.79 -12.53
C THR A 70 4.47 -8.20 -12.30
N ALA A 71 4.34 -9.01 -13.35
CA ALA A 71 3.92 -10.41 -13.23
C ALA A 71 4.95 -11.25 -12.45
N VAL A 72 6.25 -11.05 -12.69
CA VAL A 72 7.32 -11.73 -11.93
C VAL A 72 7.28 -11.35 -10.46
N VAL A 73 7.14 -10.05 -10.15
CA VAL A 73 7.04 -9.57 -8.76
C VAL A 73 5.80 -10.18 -8.06
N MET A 74 4.66 -10.21 -8.74
CA MET A 74 3.41 -10.80 -8.22
C MET A 74 3.57 -12.30 -7.93
N LEU A 75 4.15 -13.06 -8.86
CA LEU A 75 4.40 -14.49 -8.69
C LEU A 75 5.41 -14.77 -7.58
N PHE A 76 6.45 -13.95 -7.45
CA PHE A 76 7.44 -14.06 -6.37
C PHE A 76 6.79 -13.91 -4.99
N TRP A 77 6.01 -12.84 -4.78
CA TRP A 77 5.32 -12.61 -3.51
C TRP A 77 4.24 -13.66 -3.22
N SER A 78 3.48 -14.07 -4.23
CA SER A 78 2.47 -15.13 -4.10
C SER A 78 3.11 -16.48 -3.75
N GLY A 79 4.24 -16.80 -4.40
CA GLY A 79 5.03 -18.00 -4.13
C GLY A 79 5.62 -18.00 -2.72
N LEU A 80 6.21 -16.89 -2.29
CA LEU A 80 6.68 -16.73 -0.90
C LEU A 80 5.54 -16.90 0.11
N GLY A 81 4.39 -16.27 -0.14
CA GLY A 81 3.21 -16.38 0.73
C GLY A 81 2.73 -17.83 0.86
N LEU A 82 2.56 -18.53 -0.26
CA LEU A 82 2.08 -19.91 -0.28
C LEU A 82 3.11 -20.90 0.31
N LEU A 83 4.40 -20.73 0.02
CA LEU A 83 5.45 -21.66 0.49
C LEU A 83 5.80 -21.45 1.96
N TYR A 84 5.80 -20.20 2.45
CA TYR A 84 6.20 -19.86 3.81
C TYR A 84 5.02 -19.91 4.81
N PHE A 85 3.82 -19.47 4.41
CA PHE A 85 2.64 -19.46 5.27
C PHE A 85 1.63 -20.58 4.97
N GLY A 86 1.66 -21.18 3.78
CA GLY A 86 0.75 -22.29 3.41
C GLY A 86 1.18 -23.67 3.90
N ARG A 87 2.34 -23.82 4.55
CA ARG A 87 2.76 -25.08 5.23
C ARG A 87 2.32 -25.14 6.70
N LYS A 88 1.11 -24.69 7.00
CA LYS A 88 0.43 -24.98 8.28
C LYS A 88 -0.89 -25.68 8.01
#